data_AF-A0A7W7Y3I8-F1
#
_entry.id   AF-A0A7W7Y3I8-F1
#
_cell.length_a   1.000
_cell.length_b   1.000
_cell.length_c   1.000
_cell.angle_alpha   90.00
_cell.angle_beta   90.00
_cell.angle_gamma   90.00
#
_symmetry.space_group_name_H-M   'P 1'
#
loop_
_entity.id
_entity.type
_entity.pdbx_description
1 polymer ?
#
loop_
_entity_poly.entity_id
_entity_poly.type
_entity_poly.pdbx_seq_one_letter_code
_entity_poly.pdbx_strand_id
1 'polypeptide(L)'
;MSQEAKQEIVSILQRIVEGDIKELSDSDINDEELRLRFNQLCQRLAYIAPVVSNCISDIPVMENSLERIIATTEESVNHLMTSSEQLLDRFNSVKDLLDRTLDSGSDYSINFQKIEDLNQQNQDEIYDMMSSLEFQDITHQIVERMNKMVNDMQMRVNELAQVLKLQQVYTGTHSTTPASKEDLSASDQGLVDKLLAEFGL
;
A
#
# COMPACT_ATOMS: atom_id res chain seq x y z
N MET A 1 25.32 13.60 -47.53
CA MET A 1 25.93 13.29 -46.22
C MET A 1 27.20 12.50 -46.44
N SER A 2 28.32 12.94 -45.88
CA SER A 2 29.58 12.18 -45.89
C SER A 2 29.45 10.91 -45.03
N GLN A 3 30.32 9.94 -45.27
CA GLN A 3 30.34 8.68 -44.53
C GLN A 3 30.69 8.90 -43.04
N GLU A 4 31.48 9.93 -42.75
CA GLU A 4 31.84 10.39 -41.39
C GLU A 4 30.62 10.93 -40.62
N ALA A 5 29.80 11.79 -41.23
CA ALA A 5 28.60 12.32 -40.57
C ALA A 5 27.60 11.23 -40.18
N LYS A 6 27.52 10.14 -40.96
CA LYS A 6 26.71 8.97 -40.59
C LYS A 6 27.29 8.23 -39.39
N GLN A 7 28.62 8.11 -39.29
CA GLN A 7 29.27 7.45 -38.15
C GLN A 7 29.15 8.27 -36.87
N GLU A 8 29.24 9.60 -36.94
CA GLU A 8 28.99 10.51 -35.82
C GLU A 8 27.56 10.38 -35.29
N ILE A 9 26.55 10.41 -36.18
CA ILE A 9 25.15 10.22 -35.79
C ILE A 9 24.93 8.86 -35.12
N VAL A 10 25.49 7.78 -35.67
CA VAL A 10 25.35 6.43 -35.11
C VAL A 10 26.00 6.34 -33.73
N SER A 11 27.19 6.91 -33.53
CA SER A 11 27.87 6.88 -32.22
C SER A 11 27.08 7.62 -31.15
N ILE A 12 26.45 8.74 -31.49
CA ILE A 12 25.62 9.54 -30.59
C ILE A 12 24.34 8.80 -30.25
N LEU A 13 23.67 8.19 -31.23
CA LEU A 13 22.49 7.36 -30.98
C LEU A 13 22.84 6.17 -30.08
N GLN A 14 24.03 5.58 -30.25
CA GLN A 14 24.51 4.48 -29.43
C GLN A 14 24.77 4.93 -27.98
N ARG A 15 25.40 6.10 -27.78
CA ARG A 15 25.54 6.74 -26.45
C ARG A 15 24.19 6.99 -25.77
N ILE A 16 23.21 7.49 -26.52
CA ILE A 16 21.85 7.73 -26.01
C ILE A 16 21.17 6.42 -25.60
N VAL A 17 21.31 5.36 -26.40
CA VAL A 17 20.79 4.02 -26.07
C VAL A 17 21.46 3.44 -24.83
N GLU A 18 22.75 3.74 -24.63
CA GLU A 18 23.53 3.36 -23.44
C GLU A 18 23.24 4.23 -22.21
N GLY A 19 22.40 5.28 -22.34
CA GLY A 19 21.97 6.14 -21.24
C GLY A 19 22.86 7.37 -20.98
N ASP A 20 23.82 7.68 -21.86
CA ASP A 20 24.63 8.91 -21.80
C ASP A 20 23.89 10.07 -22.49
N ILE A 21 23.01 10.74 -21.75
CA ILE A 21 22.10 11.79 -22.24
C ILE A 21 22.70 13.21 -22.02
N LYS A 22 24.00 13.37 -22.22
CA LYS A 22 24.67 14.67 -22.09
C LYS A 22 24.40 15.56 -23.30
N GLU A 23 24.47 16.88 -23.10
CA GLU A 23 24.47 17.83 -24.21
C GLU A 23 25.72 17.65 -25.07
N LEU A 24 25.54 17.69 -26.38
CA LEU A 24 26.58 17.62 -27.40
C LEU A 24 27.24 18.99 -27.58
N SER A 25 28.55 18.96 -27.73
CA SER A 25 29.42 20.11 -27.93
C SER A 25 29.76 20.32 -29.41
N ASP A 26 30.42 21.44 -29.74
CA ASP A 26 30.93 21.70 -31.09
C ASP A 26 31.90 20.60 -31.59
N SER A 27 32.56 19.87 -30.67
CA SER A 27 33.44 18.75 -31.02
C SER A 27 32.73 17.44 -31.35
N ASP A 28 31.44 17.31 -31.02
CA ASP A 28 30.67 16.07 -31.23
C ASP A 28 29.94 16.07 -32.58
N ILE A 29 29.43 17.23 -33.01
CA ILE A 29 28.77 17.45 -34.30
C ILE A 29 29.12 18.86 -34.79
N ASN A 30 29.70 18.94 -35.99
CA ASN A 30 30.02 20.21 -36.66
C ASN A 30 28.79 20.89 -37.30
N ASP A 31 27.72 20.14 -37.57
CA ASP A 31 26.45 20.67 -38.10
C ASP A 31 25.58 21.25 -36.97
N GLU A 32 25.47 22.59 -36.95
CA GLU A 32 24.75 23.32 -35.90
C GLU A 32 23.26 22.95 -35.79
N GLU A 33 22.57 22.68 -36.91
CA GLU A 33 21.15 22.32 -36.89
C GLU A 33 20.97 20.90 -36.34
N LEU A 34 21.85 19.98 -36.76
CA LEU A 34 21.84 18.60 -36.29
C LEU A 34 22.13 18.53 -34.78
N ARG A 35 23.12 19.31 -34.31
CA ARG A 35 23.46 19.42 -32.89
C ARG A 35 22.29 19.97 -32.07
N LEU A 36 21.64 21.03 -32.54
CA LEU A 36 20.47 21.61 -31.86
C LEU A 36 19.35 20.58 -31.69
N ARG A 37 19.06 19.79 -32.73
CA ARG A 37 18.03 18.74 -32.68
C ARG A 37 18.40 17.60 -31.72
N PHE A 38 19.66 17.17 -31.71
CA PHE A 38 20.11 16.17 -30.74
C PHE A 38 20.09 16.68 -29.31
N ASN A 39 20.49 17.93 -29.06
CA ASN A 39 20.42 18.50 -27.71
C ASN A 39 18.98 18.62 -27.22
N GLN A 40 18.03 18.96 -28.10
CA GLN A 40 16.60 18.90 -27.77
C GLN A 40 16.11 17.48 -27.46
N LEU A 41 16.60 16.47 -28.18
CA LEU A 41 16.30 15.06 -27.90
C LEU A 41 16.87 14.62 -26.54
N CYS A 42 18.14 14.95 -26.26
CA CYS A 42 18.80 14.68 -24.99
C CYS A 42 18.05 15.34 -23.83
N GLN A 43 17.69 16.63 -23.93
CA GLN A 43 16.94 17.32 -22.89
C GLN A 43 15.57 16.66 -22.61
N ARG A 44 14.85 16.20 -23.64
CA ARG A 44 13.59 15.47 -23.46
C ARG A 44 13.79 14.11 -22.80
N LEU A 45 14.80 13.36 -23.24
CA LEU A 45 15.13 12.05 -22.66
C LEU A 45 15.62 12.16 -21.21
N ALA A 46 16.37 13.21 -20.89
CA ALA A 46 16.84 13.49 -19.53
C ALA A 46 15.68 13.74 -18.55
N TYR A 47 14.52 14.19 -19.04
CA TYR A 47 13.30 14.33 -18.24
C TYR A 47 12.51 13.02 -18.13
N ILE A 48 12.50 12.18 -19.18
CA ILE A 48 11.81 10.89 -19.19
C ILE A 48 12.48 9.87 -18.27
N ALA A 49 13.79 9.72 -18.37
CA ALA A 49 14.54 8.68 -17.67
C ALA A 49 14.28 8.65 -16.14
N PRO A 50 14.35 9.76 -15.39
CA PRO A 50 14.10 9.74 -13.95
C PRO A 50 12.64 9.42 -13.61
N VAL A 51 11.67 9.90 -14.39
CA VAL A 51 10.25 9.62 -14.16
C VAL A 51 9.97 8.12 -14.30
N VAL A 52 10.46 7.51 -15.38
CA VAL A 52 10.29 6.07 -15.64
C VAL A 52 11.02 5.26 -14.58
N SER A 53 12.27 5.62 -14.25
CA SER A 53 13.05 4.93 -13.22
C SER A 53 12.36 4.95 -11.86
N ASN A 54 11.79 6.09 -11.47
CA ASN A 54 11.08 6.21 -10.19
C ASN A 54 9.79 5.39 -10.18
N CYS A 55 9.01 5.39 -11.26
CA CYS A 55 7.80 4.57 -11.33
C CYS A 55 8.16 3.06 -11.27
N ILE A 56 9.23 2.65 -11.97
CA ILE A 56 9.72 1.27 -11.91
C ILE A 56 10.20 0.90 -10.49
N SER A 57 10.84 1.83 -9.76
CA SER A 57 11.25 1.57 -8.38
C SER A 57 10.10 1.51 -7.39
N ASP A 58 8.99 2.21 -7.68
CA ASP A 58 7.81 2.24 -6.82
C ASP A 58 6.99 0.92 -6.95
N ILE A 59 7.06 0.21 -8.07
CA ILE A 59 6.33 -1.07 -8.30
C ILE A 59 6.69 -2.15 -7.26
N PRO A 60 7.98 -2.49 -7.03
CA PRO A 60 8.34 -3.48 -6.00
C PRO A 60 7.88 -3.08 -4.59
N VAL A 61 7.76 -1.79 -4.29
CA VAL A 61 7.25 -1.32 -2.99
C VAL A 61 5.76 -1.61 -2.86
N MET A 62 5.00 -1.45 -3.94
CA MET A 62 3.59 -1.82 -4.01
C MET A 62 3.39 -3.33 -3.89
N GLU A 63 4.22 -4.13 -4.57
CA GLU A 63 4.17 -5.60 -4.49
C GLU A 63 4.38 -6.08 -3.04
N ASN A 64 5.45 -5.61 -2.38
CA ASN A 64 5.71 -5.92 -0.98
C ASN A 64 4.56 -5.50 -0.06
N SER A 65 3.89 -4.39 -0.36
CA SER A 65 2.75 -3.90 0.42
C SER A 65 1.53 -4.82 0.27
N LEU A 66 1.27 -5.34 -0.93
CA LEU A 66 0.21 -6.33 -1.18
C LEU A 66 0.51 -7.67 -0.52
N GLU A 67 1.75 -8.17 -0.62
CA GLU A 67 2.15 -9.40 0.06
C GLU A 67 1.96 -9.29 1.57
N ARG A 68 2.30 -8.13 2.16
CA ARG A 68 2.05 -7.87 3.58
C ARG A 68 0.56 -7.90 3.93
N ILE A 69 -0.31 -7.29 3.12
CA ILE A 69 -1.76 -7.36 3.32
C ILE A 69 -2.24 -8.81 3.31
N ILE A 70 -1.78 -9.60 2.34
CA ILE A 70 -2.17 -11.01 2.20
C ILE A 70 -1.74 -11.78 3.45
N ALA A 71 -0.47 -11.64 3.86
CA ALA A 71 0.06 -12.34 5.03
C ALA A 71 -0.70 -11.98 6.32
N THR A 72 -0.93 -10.69 6.57
CA THR A 72 -1.69 -10.25 7.77
C THR A 72 -3.14 -10.73 7.72
N THR A 73 -3.78 -10.70 6.54
CA THR A 73 -5.15 -11.21 6.38
C THR A 73 -5.22 -12.71 6.64
N GLU A 74 -4.27 -13.48 6.11
CA GLU A 74 -4.20 -14.92 6.31
C GLU A 74 -3.98 -15.28 7.79
N GLU A 75 -3.08 -14.58 8.48
CA GLU A 75 -2.85 -14.74 9.91
C GLU A 75 -4.12 -14.47 10.73
N SER A 76 -4.77 -13.33 10.51
CA SER A 76 -6.01 -12.97 11.20
C SER A 76 -7.14 -13.95 10.92
N VAL A 77 -7.31 -14.39 9.67
CA VAL A 77 -8.36 -15.37 9.31
C VAL A 77 -8.09 -16.73 9.96
N ASN A 78 -6.84 -17.20 9.95
CA ASN A 78 -6.47 -18.45 10.62
C ASN A 78 -6.71 -18.37 12.13
N HIS A 79 -6.41 -17.23 12.75
CA HIS A 79 -6.69 -17.01 14.16
C HIS A 79 -8.19 -17.03 14.45
N LEU A 80 -9.00 -16.30 13.68
CA LEU A 80 -10.47 -16.31 13.80
C LEU A 80 -11.06 -17.71 13.63
N MET A 81 -10.55 -18.49 12.67
CA MET A 81 -11.00 -19.87 12.45
C MET A 81 -10.68 -20.74 13.66
N THR A 82 -9.46 -20.65 14.18
CA THR A 82 -9.03 -21.41 15.37
C THR A 82 -9.86 -21.05 16.60
N SER A 83 -10.08 -19.76 16.87
CA SER A 83 -10.90 -19.29 17.99
C SER A 83 -12.36 -19.71 17.85
N SER A 84 -12.90 -19.72 16.63
CA SER A 84 -14.25 -20.22 16.36
C SER A 84 -14.38 -21.72 16.65
N GLU A 85 -13.39 -22.53 16.32
CA GLU A 85 -13.37 -23.97 16.64
C GLU A 85 -13.32 -24.19 18.16
N GLN A 86 -12.44 -23.46 18.86
CA GLN A 86 -12.34 -23.55 20.32
C GLN A 86 -13.63 -23.13 21.03
N LEU A 87 -14.29 -22.06 20.58
CA LEU A 87 -15.59 -21.65 21.09
C LEU A 87 -16.63 -22.76 20.92
N LEU A 88 -16.66 -23.40 19.74
CA LEU A 88 -17.62 -24.47 19.45
C LEU A 88 -17.42 -25.65 20.41
N ASP A 89 -16.17 -26.05 20.65
CA ASP A 89 -15.82 -27.13 21.58
C ASP A 89 -16.20 -26.78 23.03
N ARG A 90 -15.96 -25.53 23.44
CA ARG A 90 -16.37 -25.03 24.77
C ARG A 90 -17.90 -24.97 24.89
N PHE A 91 -18.63 -24.56 23.86
CA PHE A 91 -20.09 -24.58 23.85
C PHE A 91 -20.66 -25.99 23.96
N ASN A 92 -20.08 -26.96 23.24
CA ASN A 92 -20.46 -28.36 23.37
C ASN A 92 -20.19 -28.87 24.79
N SER A 93 -19.07 -28.48 25.40
CA SER A 93 -18.75 -28.83 26.79
C SER A 93 -19.74 -28.22 27.79
N VAL A 94 -20.15 -26.97 27.61
CA VAL A 94 -21.18 -26.33 28.44
C VAL A 94 -22.51 -27.08 28.31
N LYS A 95 -22.90 -27.44 27.08
CA LYS A 95 -24.12 -28.22 26.84
C LYS A 95 -24.08 -29.58 27.55
N ASP A 96 -22.98 -30.31 27.41
CA ASP A 96 -22.81 -31.62 28.07
C ASP A 96 -22.86 -31.50 29.60
N LEU A 97 -22.29 -30.42 30.16
CA LEU A 97 -22.35 -30.15 31.61
C LEU A 97 -23.78 -29.84 32.07
N LEU A 98 -24.55 -29.09 31.28
CA LEU A 98 -25.96 -28.79 31.56
C LEU A 98 -26.82 -30.06 31.52
N ASP A 99 -26.67 -30.89 30.48
CA ASP A 99 -27.40 -32.16 30.33
C ASP A 99 -27.11 -33.11 31.51
N ARG A 100 -25.83 -33.25 31.91
CA ARG A 100 -25.45 -34.04 33.09
C ARG A 100 -26.08 -33.51 34.38
N THR A 101 -26.15 -32.19 34.52
CA THR A 101 -26.72 -31.54 35.71
C THR A 101 -28.21 -31.82 35.83
N LEU A 102 -28.93 -31.93 34.70
CA LEU A 102 -30.34 -32.29 34.64
C LEU A 102 -30.59 -33.78 34.92
N ASP A 103 -29.76 -34.66 34.36
CA ASP A 103 -30.01 -36.11 34.39
C ASP A 103 -29.58 -36.81 35.68
N SER A 104 -28.56 -36.31 36.38
CA SER A 104 -27.85 -37.14 37.37
C SER A 104 -27.98 -36.72 38.84
N GLY A 105 -28.73 -35.66 39.17
CA GLY A 105 -28.75 -35.14 40.55
C GLY A 105 -27.33 -34.85 41.09
N SER A 106 -26.37 -34.64 40.18
CA SER A 106 -24.96 -34.40 40.46
C SER A 106 -24.76 -33.09 41.22
N ASP A 107 -23.56 -32.91 41.79
CA ASP A 107 -23.16 -31.68 42.47
C ASP A 107 -23.30 -30.45 41.56
N TYR A 108 -24.48 -29.83 41.64
CA TYR A 108 -24.90 -28.66 40.87
C TYR A 108 -23.85 -27.55 40.94
N SER A 109 -23.27 -27.36 42.12
CA SER A 109 -22.22 -26.38 42.42
C SER A 109 -20.98 -26.56 41.53
N ILE A 110 -20.48 -27.80 41.38
CA ILE A 110 -19.24 -28.07 40.63
C ILE A 110 -19.45 -27.85 39.14
N ASN A 111 -20.59 -28.29 38.60
CA ASN A 111 -20.88 -28.11 37.17
C ASN A 111 -21.14 -26.64 36.84
N PHE A 112 -21.84 -25.90 37.70
CA PHE A 112 -22.06 -24.46 37.50
C PHE A 112 -20.75 -23.68 37.56
N GLN A 113 -19.85 -23.98 38.50
CA GLN A 113 -18.54 -23.33 38.54
C GLN A 113 -17.76 -23.55 37.24
N LYS A 114 -17.74 -24.78 36.71
CA LYS A 114 -17.07 -25.08 35.43
C LYS A 114 -17.72 -24.36 34.25
N ILE A 115 -19.04 -24.22 34.24
CA ILE A 115 -19.75 -23.46 33.20
C ILE A 115 -19.38 -21.98 33.28
N GLU A 116 -19.27 -21.42 34.49
CA GLU A 116 -18.85 -20.03 34.70
C GLU A 116 -17.41 -19.82 34.21
N ASP A 117 -16.49 -20.74 34.54
CA ASP A 117 -15.11 -20.70 34.07
C ASP A 117 -15.01 -20.77 32.53
N LEU A 118 -15.78 -21.67 31.90
CA LEU A 118 -15.85 -21.77 30.44
C LEU A 118 -16.47 -20.52 29.80
N ASN A 119 -17.46 -19.91 30.45
CA ASN A 119 -18.08 -18.68 29.97
C ASN A 119 -17.10 -17.50 30.03
N GLN A 120 -16.29 -17.40 31.08
CA GLN A 120 -15.22 -16.41 31.16
C GLN A 120 -14.20 -16.60 30.04
N GLN A 121 -13.74 -17.84 29.83
CA GLN A 121 -12.81 -18.15 28.73
C GLN A 121 -13.42 -17.83 27.35
N ASN A 122 -14.72 -18.07 27.16
CA ASN A 122 -15.41 -17.69 25.92
C ASN A 122 -15.45 -16.18 25.72
N GLN A 123 -15.66 -15.39 26.79
CA GLN A 123 -15.62 -13.94 26.69
C GLN A 123 -14.24 -13.43 26.28
N ASP A 124 -13.19 -13.96 26.92
CA ASP A 124 -11.81 -13.61 26.61
C ASP A 124 -11.49 -13.94 25.12
N GLU A 125 -11.87 -15.13 24.67
CA GLU A 125 -11.71 -15.55 23.27
C GLU A 125 -12.45 -14.63 22.29
N ILE A 126 -13.66 -14.19 22.64
CA ILE A 126 -14.45 -13.25 21.84
C ILE A 126 -13.75 -11.88 21.73
N TYR A 127 -13.10 -11.41 22.79
CA TYR A 127 -12.28 -10.19 22.73
C TYR A 127 -11.05 -10.36 21.84
N ASP A 128 -10.37 -11.51 21.90
CA ASP A 128 -9.22 -11.80 21.04
C ASP A 128 -9.63 -11.87 19.56
N MET A 129 -10.78 -12.46 19.25
CA MET A 129 -11.35 -12.44 17.90
C MET A 129 -11.70 -11.02 17.44
N MET A 130 -12.25 -10.18 18.31
CA MET A 130 -12.49 -8.77 17.98
C MET A 130 -11.20 -8.01 17.68
N SER A 131 -10.15 -8.21 18.49
CA SER A 131 -8.84 -7.61 18.22
C SER A 131 -8.24 -8.11 16.91
N SER A 132 -8.46 -9.39 16.57
CA SER A 132 -7.99 -9.96 15.31
C SER A 132 -8.60 -9.31 14.07
N LEU A 133 -9.76 -8.65 14.18
CA LEU A 133 -10.40 -7.88 13.10
C LEU A 133 -9.72 -6.51 12.85
N GLU A 134 -8.82 -6.06 13.72
CA GLU A 134 -8.05 -4.81 13.53
C GLU A 134 -7.17 -4.83 12.27
N PHE A 135 -6.90 -6.01 11.69
CA PHE A 135 -6.22 -6.12 10.40
C PHE A 135 -6.93 -5.34 9.27
N GLN A 136 -8.24 -5.11 9.40
CA GLN A 136 -9.00 -4.31 8.45
C GLN A 136 -8.48 -2.87 8.38
N ASP A 137 -8.18 -2.25 9.52
CA ASP A 137 -7.66 -0.89 9.58
C ASP A 137 -6.24 -0.83 8.98
N ILE A 138 -5.37 -1.78 9.34
CA ILE A 138 -4.03 -1.91 8.78
C ILE A 138 -4.10 -2.06 7.25
N THR A 139 -5.00 -2.91 6.77
CA THR A 139 -5.21 -3.14 5.34
C THR A 139 -5.67 -1.86 4.66
N HIS A 140 -6.62 -1.13 5.24
CA HIS A 140 -7.12 0.14 4.71
C HIS A 140 -5.99 1.17 4.57
N GLN A 141 -5.17 1.35 5.60
CA GLN A 141 -4.04 2.29 5.58
C GLN A 141 -3.01 1.94 4.49
N ILE A 142 -2.73 0.65 4.28
CA ILE A 142 -1.78 0.22 3.23
C ILE A 142 -2.39 0.49 1.85
N VAL A 143 -3.67 0.19 1.64
CA VAL A 143 -4.38 0.46 0.38
C VAL A 143 -4.41 1.96 0.07
N GLU A 144 -4.68 2.82 1.05
CA GLU A 144 -4.62 4.28 0.88
C GLU A 144 -3.23 4.76 0.44
N ARG A 145 -2.17 4.23 1.06
CA ARG A 145 -0.79 4.56 0.68
C ARG A 145 -0.47 4.11 -0.74
N MET A 146 -0.93 2.92 -1.14
CA MET A 146 -0.78 2.43 -2.51
C MET A 146 -1.53 3.32 -3.52
N ASN A 147 -2.77 3.70 -3.23
CA ASN A 147 -3.54 4.61 -4.08
C ASN A 147 -2.83 5.96 -4.26
N LYS A 148 -2.26 6.50 -3.19
CA LYS A 148 -1.44 7.71 -3.26
C LYS A 148 -0.23 7.52 -4.18
N MET A 149 0.47 6.41 -4.07
CA MET A 149 1.63 6.09 -4.92
C MET A 149 1.24 5.97 -6.40
N VAL A 150 0.11 5.34 -6.71
CA VAL A 150 -0.45 5.28 -8.07
C VAL A 150 -0.78 6.68 -8.61
N ASN A 151 -1.42 7.51 -7.80
CA ASN A 151 -1.74 8.89 -8.17
C ASN A 151 -0.47 9.71 -8.42
N ASP A 152 0.55 9.54 -7.59
CA ASP A 152 1.85 10.21 -7.75
C ASP A 152 2.54 9.77 -9.06
N MET A 153 2.52 8.47 -9.38
CA MET A 153 3.01 7.96 -10.68
C MET A 153 2.22 8.56 -11.84
N GLN A 154 0.88 8.60 -11.74
CA GLN A 154 0.02 9.16 -12.78
C GLN A 154 0.30 10.64 -13.02
N MET A 155 0.50 11.43 -11.95
CA MET A 155 0.89 12.84 -12.06
C MET A 155 2.22 13.00 -12.79
N ARG A 156 3.24 12.23 -12.41
CA ARG A 156 4.56 12.28 -13.08
C ARG A 156 4.48 11.90 -14.56
N VAL A 157 3.67 10.90 -14.90
CA VAL A 157 3.44 10.51 -16.32
C VAL A 157 2.66 11.59 -17.08
N ASN A 158 1.71 12.26 -16.44
CA ASN A 158 0.98 13.37 -17.06
C ASN A 158 1.89 14.59 -17.30
N GLU A 159 2.76 14.93 -16.34
CA GLU A 159 3.80 15.96 -16.51
C GLU A 159 4.72 15.61 -17.68
N LEU A 160 5.12 14.34 -17.78
CA LEU A 160 5.89 13.82 -18.91
C LEU A 160 5.17 14.02 -20.25
N ALA A 161 3.88 13.67 -20.33
CA ALA A 161 3.08 13.83 -21.53
C ALA A 161 2.99 15.31 -21.97
N GLN A 162 2.88 16.23 -21.01
CA GLN A 162 2.90 17.67 -21.26
C GLN A 162 4.25 18.15 -21.82
N VAL A 163 5.37 17.74 -21.20
CA VAL A 163 6.73 18.10 -21.64
C VAL A 163 7.01 17.59 -23.05
N LEU A 164 6.52 16.39 -23.38
CA LEU A 164 6.66 15.81 -24.71
C LEU A 164 5.68 16.37 -25.75
N LYS A 165 4.77 17.28 -25.35
CA LYS A 165 3.68 17.81 -26.18
C LYS A 165 2.86 16.71 -26.86
N LEU A 166 2.76 15.55 -26.20
CA LEU A 166 1.84 14.52 -26.63
C LEU A 166 0.44 15.07 -26.35
N GLN A 167 -0.36 15.29 -27.40
CA GLN A 167 -1.73 15.78 -27.25
C GLN A 167 -2.45 14.91 -26.21
N GLN A 168 -2.88 15.53 -25.10
CA GLN A 168 -3.61 14.82 -24.07
C GLN A 168 -4.91 14.26 -24.65
N VAL A 169 -4.99 12.95 -24.75
CA VAL A 169 -6.26 12.24 -24.79
C VAL A 169 -6.24 11.27 -23.61
N TYR A 170 -6.69 11.75 -22.46
CA TYR A 170 -7.43 10.93 -21.49
C TYR A 170 -8.25 11.86 -20.60
N THR A 171 -9.48 12.13 -21.05
CA THR A 171 -10.59 12.56 -20.20
C THR A 171 -11.03 11.35 -19.39
N GLY A 172 -10.42 11.17 -18.23
CA GLY A 172 -10.79 10.17 -17.23
C GLY A 172 -10.91 10.83 -15.87
N THR A 173 -11.93 11.67 -15.71
CA THR A 173 -12.37 12.15 -14.39
C THR A 173 -12.83 10.96 -13.55
N HIS A 174 -11.96 10.48 -12.67
CA HIS A 174 -12.39 9.91 -11.40
C HIS A 174 -11.84 10.77 -10.27
N SER A 175 -12.38 11.99 -10.19
CA SER A 175 -12.54 12.66 -8.90
C SER A 175 -13.54 11.84 -8.08
N THR A 176 -13.08 10.79 -7.41
CA THR A 176 -13.78 10.25 -6.25
C THR A 176 -13.54 11.21 -5.10
N THR A 177 -14.40 12.22 -5.03
CA THR A 177 -14.68 12.94 -3.79
C THR A 177 -15.15 11.91 -2.76
N PRO A 178 -14.45 11.68 -1.64
CA PRO A 178 -15.10 11.04 -0.51
C PRO A 178 -16.10 12.07 0.01
N ALA A 179 -17.38 11.72 -0.05
CA ALA A 179 -18.44 12.49 0.57
C ALA A 179 -18.08 12.69 2.05
N SER A 180 -18.03 13.96 2.44
CA SER A 180 -17.95 14.37 3.83
C SER A 180 -19.10 13.74 4.62
N LYS A 181 -18.77 12.91 5.61
CA LYS A 181 -19.51 12.82 6.86
C LYS A 181 -18.52 12.75 8.00
N GLU A 182 -18.60 13.78 8.83
CA GLU A 182 -17.96 13.96 10.12
C GLU A 182 -18.36 12.83 11.08
N ASP A 183 -17.36 12.27 11.77
CA ASP A 183 -17.26 12.03 13.21
C ASP A 183 -16.02 11.11 13.43
N LEU A 184 -14.82 11.63 13.68
CA LEU A 184 -14.30 12.07 14.99
C LEU A 184 -14.37 10.98 16.07
N SER A 185 -13.22 10.36 16.40
CA SER A 185 -12.66 10.26 17.78
C SER A 185 -11.76 9.02 17.99
N ALA A 186 -10.49 9.07 17.59
CA ALA A 186 -9.47 8.21 18.22
C ALA A 186 -8.02 8.68 17.96
N SER A 187 -7.73 9.29 16.81
CA SER A 187 -6.35 9.64 16.43
C SER A 187 -5.80 10.93 17.06
N ASP A 188 -6.65 11.75 17.68
CA ASP A 188 -6.23 13.09 18.15
C ASP A 188 -5.78 13.10 19.62
N GLN A 189 -6.15 12.12 20.44
CA GLN A 189 -5.94 12.21 21.89
C GLN A 189 -4.46 12.04 22.29
N GLY A 190 -3.73 11.12 21.63
CA GLY A 190 -2.29 10.95 21.87
C GLY A 190 -1.39 12.06 21.33
N LEU A 191 -1.90 12.83 20.35
CA LEU A 191 -1.20 13.99 19.77
C LEU A 191 -1.47 15.25 20.62
N VAL A 192 -2.71 15.42 21.12
CA VAL A 192 -3.10 16.43 22.10
C VAL A 192 -2.36 16.23 23.44
N ASP A 193 -2.21 15.00 23.91
CA ASP A 193 -1.47 14.71 25.15
C ASP A 193 0.03 14.99 25.03
N LYS A 194 0.62 14.76 23.85
CA LYS A 194 2.02 15.13 23.58
C LYS A 194 2.23 16.63 23.42
N LEU A 195 1.29 17.33 22.78
CA LEU A 195 1.33 18.79 22.66
C LEU A 195 1.09 19.50 23.99
N LEU A 196 0.16 19.03 24.82
CA LEU A 196 -0.03 19.52 26.19
C LEU A 196 1.15 19.17 27.11
N ALA A 197 1.89 18.09 26.84
CA ALA A 197 3.10 17.78 27.58
C ALA A 197 4.31 18.63 27.14
N GLU A 198 4.43 18.94 25.84
CA GLU A 198 5.51 19.79 25.32
C GLU A 198 5.29 21.29 25.57
N PHE A 199 4.03 21.73 25.70
CA PHE A 199 3.67 23.13 25.95
C PHE A 199 2.96 23.35 27.30
N GLY A 200 3.01 22.38 28.22
CA GLY A 200 2.18 22.34 29.43
C GLY A 200 2.61 23.26 30.58
N LEU A 201 2.33 24.56 30.46
CA LEU A 201 1.98 25.55 31.51
C LEU A 201 1.99 26.96 30.92
#